data_AF-A0A3T1B9A5-F1
#
_entry.id   AF-A0A3T1B9A5-F1
#
_cell.length_a   1.000
_cell.length_b   1.000
_cell.length_c   1.000
_cell.angle_alpha   90.00
_cell.angle_beta   90.00
_cell.angle_gamma   90.00
#
_symmetry.space_group_name_H-M   'P 1'
#
loop_
_entity.id
_entity.type
_entity.pdbx_description
1 polymer ?
#
loop_
_entity_poly.entity_id
_entity_poly.type
_entity_poly.pdbx_seq_one_letter_code
_entity_poly.pdbx_strand_id
1 'polypeptide(L)'
;MRYMLWMLDAGSFQRGQRLAPAAEAVTVRVRDGETQVTKGPFAATPVPVGGFEIVDVLDLDQAIAIAAAHPAGAEIRPFHPEEH
;
A
#
# COMPACT_ATOMS: atom_id res chain seq x y z
N MET A 1 -0.27 -18.93 3.22
CA MET A 1 0.25 -17.87 2.34
C MET A 1 0.11 -18.27 0.86
N ARG A 2 -1.11 -18.58 0.38
CA ARG A 2 -1.30 -19.19 -0.96
C ARG A 2 -1.47 -18.16 -2.08
N TYR A 3 -2.01 -16.98 -1.78
CA TYR A 3 -2.16 -15.90 -2.74
C TYR A 3 -0.80 -15.28 -3.15
N MET A 4 0.13 -15.12 -2.21
CA MET A 4 1.49 -14.63 -2.48
C MET A 4 2.22 -15.51 -3.50
N LEU A 5 2.13 -16.83 -3.36
CA LEU A 5 2.71 -17.78 -4.30
C LEU A 5 2.07 -17.68 -5.68
N TRP A 6 0.77 -17.46 -5.74
CA TRP A 6 0.06 -17.27 -7.01
C TRP A 6 0.49 -15.98 -7.71
N MET A 7 0.65 -14.86 -7.01
CA MET A 7 1.16 -13.62 -7.62
C MET A 7 2.60 -13.75 -8.14
N LEU A 8 3.45 -14.48 -7.40
CA LEU A 8 4.82 -14.75 -7.82
C LEU A 8 4.89 -15.66 -9.05
N ASP A 9 4.06 -16.71 -9.08
CA ASP A 9 3.98 -17.65 -10.21
C ASP A 9 3.40 -16.98 -11.47
N ALA A 10 2.39 -16.13 -11.30
CA ALA A 10 1.81 -15.33 -12.38
C ALA A 10 2.70 -14.17 -12.84
N GLY A 11 3.82 -13.88 -12.15
CA GLY A 11 4.70 -12.75 -12.45
C GLY A 11 4.09 -11.38 -12.14
N SER A 12 2.94 -11.32 -11.46
CA SER A 12 2.24 -10.07 -11.17
C SER A 12 2.81 -9.33 -9.96
N PHE A 13 3.51 -10.01 -9.06
CA PHE A 13 4.09 -9.34 -7.88
C PHE A 13 5.31 -8.48 -8.24
N GLN A 14 5.23 -7.17 -8.01
CA GLN A 14 6.35 -6.25 -8.21
C GLN A 14 7.08 -5.97 -6.89
N ARG A 15 6.33 -5.62 -5.85
CA ARG A 15 6.88 -5.29 -4.53
C ARG A 15 5.83 -5.41 -3.46
N GLY A 16 6.24 -5.70 -2.22
CA GLY A 16 5.36 -5.59 -1.08
C GLY A 16 6.15 -5.64 0.22
N GLN A 17 5.65 -5.00 1.26
CA GLN A 17 6.30 -5.02 2.56
C GLN A 17 5.32 -4.73 3.69
N ARG A 18 5.56 -5.35 4.85
CA ARG A 18 4.91 -4.97 6.10
C ARG A 18 5.55 -3.70 6.65
N LEU A 19 4.71 -2.78 7.10
CA LEU A 19 5.15 -1.56 7.75
C LEU A 19 5.37 -1.80 9.25
N ALA A 20 6.25 -1.00 9.85
CA ALA A 20 6.36 -0.89 11.30
C ALA A 20 5.03 -0.37 11.89
N PRO A 21 4.77 -0.58 13.20
CA PRO A 21 3.60 -0.03 13.86
C PRO A 21 3.41 1.47 13.58
N ALA A 22 2.18 1.91 13.39
CA ALA A 22 1.87 3.32 13.06
C ALA A 22 2.39 4.32 14.12
N ALA A 23 2.56 3.89 15.37
CA ALA A 23 3.13 4.71 16.44
C ALA A 23 4.61 5.07 16.22
N GLU A 24 5.33 4.30 15.40
CA GLU A 24 6.72 4.55 15.02
C GLU A 24 6.86 5.42 13.77
N ALA A 25 5.74 5.76 13.10
CA ALA A 25 5.75 6.61 11.93
C ALA A 25 6.22 8.03 12.27
N VAL A 26 6.75 8.72 11.27
CA VAL A 26 7.06 10.15 11.31
C VAL A 26 6.31 10.82 10.17
N THR A 27 5.52 11.84 10.49
CA THR A 27 4.77 12.63 9.52
C THR A 27 5.47 13.95 9.27
N VAL A 28 5.72 14.22 7.99
CA VAL A 28 6.29 15.49 7.51
C VAL A 28 5.21 16.28 6.78
N ARG A 29 5.10 17.58 7.07
CA ARG A 29 4.20 18.51 6.39
C ARG A 29 4.98 19.77 5.99
N VAL A 30 4.79 20.23 4.76
CA VAL A 30 5.37 21.49 4.28
C VAL A 30 4.25 22.50 4.09
N ARG A 31 4.36 23.65 4.75
CA ARG A 31 3.37 24.73 4.66
C ARG A 31 4.09 26.07 4.73
N ASP A 32 3.76 26.98 3.82
CA ASP A 32 4.31 28.34 3.77
C ASP A 32 5.87 28.35 3.74
N GLY A 33 6.47 27.33 3.10
CA GLY A 33 7.93 27.15 3.02
C GLY A 33 8.57 26.50 4.25
N GLU A 34 7.81 26.24 5.31
CA GLU A 34 8.29 25.62 6.54
C GLU A 34 8.04 24.11 6.56
N THR A 35 9.03 23.36 7.06
CA THR A 35 8.92 21.90 7.26
C THR A 35 8.60 21.59 8.71
N GLN A 36 7.47 20.92 8.93
CA GLN A 36 7.01 20.45 10.23
C GLN A 36 7.12 18.93 10.31
N VAL A 37 7.74 18.42 11.37
CA VAL A 37 7.96 16.99 11.60
C VAL A 37 7.27 16.58 12.90
N THR A 38 6.43 15.55 12.84
CA THR A 38 5.64 15.06 13.98
C THR A 38 5.75 13.53 14.09
N LYS A 39 5.70 13.01 15.32
CA LYS A 39 5.62 11.56 15.54
C LYS A 39 4.20 11.07 15.30
N GLY A 40 4.07 9.87 14.77
CA GLY A 40 2.80 9.21 14.45
C GLY A 40 2.41 9.29 12.97
N PRO A 41 1.32 8.61 12.61
CA PRO A 41 0.87 8.48 11.22
C PRO A 41 0.27 9.78 10.68
N PHE A 42 0.19 9.91 9.36
CA PHE A 42 -0.35 11.10 8.70
C PHE A 42 -1.79 11.42 9.12
N ALA A 43 -2.63 10.38 9.19
CA ALA A 43 -3.98 10.41 9.71
C ALA A 43 -4.12 9.33 10.77
N ALA A 44 -4.70 9.68 11.92
CA ALA A 44 -5.08 8.72 12.94
C ALA A 44 -6.35 7.99 12.49
N THR A 45 -6.25 6.70 12.24
CA THR A 45 -7.37 5.85 11.85
C THR A 45 -7.55 4.71 12.86
N PRO A 46 -8.77 4.19 13.06
CA PRO A 46 -8.99 3.02 13.91
C PRO A 46 -8.27 1.77 13.41
N VAL A 47 -8.02 1.70 12.10
CA VAL A 47 -7.29 0.61 11.43
C VAL A 47 -6.15 1.24 10.62
N PRO A 48 -4.90 1.21 11.11
CA PRO A 48 -3.76 1.76 10.38
C PRO A 48 -3.37 0.86 9.21
N VAL A 49 -2.73 1.47 8.20
CA VAL A 49 -2.13 0.72 7.08
C VAL A 49 -0.93 -0.09 7.62
N GLY A 50 -1.02 -1.41 7.54
CA GLY A 50 0.01 -2.33 8.03
C GLY A 50 1.02 -2.80 6.99
N GLY A 51 0.80 -2.47 5.71
CA GLY A 51 1.60 -2.95 4.59
C GLY A 51 1.08 -2.44 3.27
N PHE A 52 1.83 -2.69 2.20
CA PHE A 52 1.41 -2.44 0.84
C PHE A 52 1.92 -3.55 -0.08
N GLU A 53 1.24 -3.72 -1.21
CA GLU A 53 1.65 -4.58 -2.32
C GLU A 53 1.47 -3.75 -3.61
N ILE A 54 2.45 -3.83 -4.50
CA ILE A 54 2.44 -3.30 -5.87
C ILE A 54 2.39 -4.52 -6.77
N VAL A 55 1.37 -4.57 -7.62
CA VAL A 55 1.16 -5.65 -8.57
C VAL A 55 1.01 -5.08 -9.98
N ASP A 56 1.53 -5.80 -10.95
CA ASP A 56 1.33 -5.54 -12.37
C ASP A 56 0.34 -6.58 -12.90
N VAL A 57 -0.83 -6.10 -13.30
CA VAL A 57 -1.98 -6.91 -13.68
C VAL A 57 -2.70 -6.24 -14.83
N LEU A 58 -3.39 -7.04 -15.65
CA LEU A 58 -4.01 -6.55 -16.87
C LEU A 58 -5.13 -5.53 -16.60
N ASP A 59 -5.88 -5.72 -15.52
CA ASP A 59 -7.08 -4.98 -15.20
C ASP A 59 -7.37 -4.96 -13.69
N LEU A 60 -8.36 -4.15 -13.31
CA LEU A 60 -8.77 -3.99 -11.91
C LEU A 60 -9.38 -5.28 -11.33
N ASP A 61 -10.00 -6.12 -12.15
CA ASP A 61 -10.65 -7.35 -11.69
C ASP A 61 -9.61 -8.36 -11.18
N GLN A 62 -8.45 -8.45 -11.84
CA GLN A 62 -7.33 -9.24 -11.34
C GLN A 62 -6.79 -8.71 -10.01
N ALA A 63 -6.66 -7.38 -9.85
CA ALA A 63 -6.27 -6.79 -8.58
C ALA A 63 -7.28 -7.09 -7.46
N ILE A 64 -8.58 -7.07 -7.78
CA ILE A 64 -9.66 -7.42 -6.84
C ILE A 64 -9.56 -8.88 -6.42
N ALA A 65 -9.31 -9.79 -7.36
CA ALA A 65 -9.14 -11.22 -7.05
C ALA A 65 -7.95 -11.47 -6.11
N ILE A 66 -6.84 -10.76 -6.32
CA ILE A 66 -5.68 -10.78 -5.42
C ILE A 66 -6.06 -10.27 -4.03
N ALA A 67 -6.67 -9.09 -3.93
CA ALA A 67 -7.05 -8.47 -2.67
C ALA A 67 -8.06 -9.33 -1.87
N ALA A 68 -9.02 -9.95 -2.55
CA ALA A 68 -10.00 -10.83 -1.94
C ALA A 68 -9.40 -12.11 -1.33
N ALA A 69 -8.22 -12.53 -1.81
CA ALA A 69 -7.48 -13.67 -1.28
C ALA A 69 -6.53 -13.31 -0.12
N HIS A 70 -6.34 -12.03 0.16
CA HIS A 70 -5.50 -11.54 1.24
C HIS A 70 -6.22 -11.71 2.61
N PRO A 71 -5.54 -12.18 3.67
CA PRO A 71 -6.18 -12.44 4.97
C PRO A 71 -6.64 -11.17 5.72
N ALA A 72 -6.15 -10.00 5.32
CA ALA A 72 -6.62 -8.69 5.77
C ALA A 72 -7.29 -7.94 4.62
N GLY A 73 -8.14 -6.96 4.93
CA GLY A 73 -8.72 -6.08 3.92
C GLY A 73 -7.67 -5.19 3.25
N ALA A 74 -7.90 -4.85 1.99
CA ALA A 74 -7.04 -3.98 1.20
C ALA A 74 -7.86 -2.91 0.46
N GLU A 75 -7.26 -1.74 0.28
CA GLU A 75 -7.71 -0.74 -0.70
C GLU A 75 -6.91 -0.93 -1.98
N ILE A 76 -7.58 -0.93 -3.14
CA ILE A 76 -6.93 -1.06 -4.45
C ILE A 76 -6.96 0.30 -5.13
N ARG A 77 -5.81 0.75 -5.63
CA ARG A 77 -5.69 2.02 -6.35
C ARG A 77 -4.74 1.88 -7.54
N PRO A 78 -5.20 2.14 -8.77
CA PRO A 78 -4.31 2.24 -9.92
C PRO A 78 -3.30 3.38 -9.72
N PHE A 79 -2.11 3.23 -10.29
CA PHE A 79 -1.20 4.35 -10.41
C PHE A 79 -1.77 5.38 -11.37
N HIS A 80 -1.48 6.66 -11.10
CA HIS A 80 -1.80 7.70 -12.04
C HIS A 80 -1.10 7.37 -13.37
N PRO A 81 -1.77 7.50 -14.53
CA PRO A 81 -1.08 7.35 -15.80
C PRO A 81 0.12 8.31 -15.82
N GLU A 82 1.30 7.80 -16.15
CA GLU A 82 2.48 8.65 -16.24
C GLU A 82 2.26 9.66 -17.38
N GLU A 83 2.23 10.95 -17.05
CA GLU A 83 2.37 12.02 -18.02
C GLU A 83 3.87 12.18 -18.28
N HIS A 84 4.37 11.51 -19.32
CA HIS A 84 5.71 11.80 -19.85
C HIS A 84 5.69 13.09 -20.67
#